data_AF-A0A7C5Z290-F1
#
_entry.id   AF-A0A7C5Z290-F1
#
_cell.length_a   1.000
_cell.length_b   1.000
_cell.length_c   1.000
_cell.angle_alpha   90.00
_cell.angle_beta   90.00
_cell.angle_gamma   90.00
#
_symmetry.space_group_name_H-M   'P 1'
#
loop_
_entity.id
_entity.type
_entity.pdbx_description
1 polymer ?
#
loop_
_entity_poly.entity_id
_entity_poly.type
_entity_poly.pdbx_seq_one_letter_code
_entity_poly.pdbx_strand_id
1 'polypeptide(L)'
;MKTEKIRTRTVRQSLPHHCLQALKPWFKLAAIAAVIAALGICSVLRAQPSGSEISDITGDYEFLQPYNTLAILQEDTMLKGYIDVLQGQSESDAILSYPIVNGDRKGDRVEFTTRRIHEMYYHFSGTVRRGSGKKPGEPDYLELVGELQTIQNNSVTNQQTVERRQVVFKSKGKR
;
A
#
# COMPACT_ATOMS: atom_id res chain seq x y z
N MET A 1 -5.25 43.04 44.00
CA MET A 1 -4.45 43.49 45.16
C MET A 1 -5.19 43.07 46.43
N LYS A 2 -4.47 42.47 47.40
CA LYS A 2 -4.93 41.85 48.67
C LYS A 2 -5.67 40.50 48.53
N THR A 3 -5.01 39.35 48.70
CA THR A 3 -4.43 38.69 49.90
C THR A 3 -5.43 37.94 50.78
N GLU A 4 -5.05 36.69 51.08
CA GLU A 4 -5.25 36.01 52.37
C GLU A 4 -6.68 35.52 52.69
N LYS A 5 -6.92 34.47 53.46
CA LYS A 5 -6.07 33.51 54.18
C LYS A 5 -6.98 32.34 54.58
N ILE A 6 -6.57 31.11 54.27
CA ILE A 6 -6.46 29.94 55.15
C ILE A 6 -7.61 29.64 56.15
N ARG A 7 -7.97 28.35 56.21
CA ARG A 7 -7.75 27.43 57.36
C ARG A 7 -9.01 26.75 57.91
N THR A 8 -8.95 25.41 57.87
CA THR A 8 -9.34 24.45 58.93
C THR A 8 -10.83 24.30 59.28
N ARG A 9 -11.33 23.18 59.81
CA ARG A 9 -10.78 22.06 60.60
C ARG A 9 -11.84 20.94 60.62
N THR A 10 -11.40 19.67 60.64
CA THR A 10 -11.81 18.57 61.58
C THR A 10 -13.30 18.14 61.57
N VAL A 11 -13.67 16.85 61.55
CA VAL A 11 -13.77 15.95 62.72
C VAL A 11 -14.43 14.62 62.28
N ARG A 12 -13.80 13.47 62.66
CA ARG A 12 -14.31 12.17 63.21
C ARG A 12 -15.60 11.53 62.64
N GLN A 13 -15.88 10.23 62.68
CA GLN A 13 -15.31 8.98 63.20
C GLN A 13 -16.30 7.88 62.76
N SER A 14 -15.86 6.65 62.46
CA SER A 14 -16.34 5.44 63.13
C SER A 14 -15.60 4.20 62.59
N LEU A 15 -15.16 3.35 63.52
CA LEU A 15 -14.44 2.09 63.32
C LEU A 15 -15.45 0.91 63.23
N PRO A 16 -15.09 -0.36 63.56
CA PRO A 16 -13.93 -1.23 63.21
C PRO A 16 -14.45 -2.54 62.53
N HIS A 17 -13.62 -3.51 62.09
CA HIS A 17 -13.15 -4.60 62.95
C HIS A 17 -12.43 -5.72 62.15
N HIS A 18 -11.22 -6.07 62.63
CA HIS A 18 -10.55 -7.39 62.57
C HIS A 18 -10.08 -7.89 61.18
N CYS A 19 -8.84 -8.33 60.97
CA CYS A 19 -8.13 -9.35 61.73
C CYS A 19 -6.60 -9.30 61.45
N LEU A 20 -5.83 -9.33 62.55
CA LEU A 20 -4.56 -10.01 62.85
C LEU A 20 -3.75 -10.62 61.66
N GLN A 21 -2.42 -10.63 61.62
CA GLN A 21 -1.32 -10.17 62.46
C GLN A 21 -0.04 -10.43 61.62
N ALA A 22 0.86 -9.46 61.53
CA ALA A 22 2.21 -9.65 61.01
C ALA A 22 3.18 -9.75 62.20
N LEU A 23 4.06 -10.77 62.19
CA LEU A 23 5.13 -10.93 63.18
C LEU A 23 6.50 -10.80 62.49
N LYS A 24 6.99 -9.55 62.47
CA LYS A 24 8.32 -9.00 62.81
C LYS A 24 9.67 -9.74 62.50
N PRO A 25 10.79 -8.97 62.48
CA PRO A 25 11.90 -9.08 61.53
C PRO A 25 13.21 -9.54 62.20
N TRP A 26 14.28 -9.73 61.42
CA TRP A 26 15.64 -9.39 61.88
C TRP A 26 16.64 -9.25 60.73
N PHE A 27 17.32 -8.10 60.72
CA PHE A 27 18.69 -7.81 60.28
C PHE A 27 19.52 -9.02 59.79
N LYS A 28 20.30 -8.98 58.70
CA LYS A 28 21.47 -8.09 58.44
C LYS A 28 21.87 -8.13 56.95
N LEU A 29 22.54 -7.07 56.50
CA LEU A 29 23.24 -6.90 55.22
C LEU A 29 24.20 -8.06 54.88
N ALA A 30 24.30 -8.43 53.59
CA ALA A 30 25.59 -8.61 52.88
C ALA A 30 25.41 -9.01 51.40
N ALA A 31 26.09 -8.25 50.53
CA ALA A 31 26.80 -8.67 49.31
C ALA A 31 26.09 -9.45 48.17
N ILE A 32 25.83 -8.71 47.08
CA ILE A 32 26.23 -8.98 45.68
C ILE A 32 26.48 -10.45 45.26
N ALA A 33 25.56 -10.99 44.47
CA ALA A 33 25.80 -11.95 43.37
C ALA A 33 24.68 -11.73 42.33
N ALA A 34 24.90 -10.95 41.27
CA ALA A 34 25.49 -11.37 40.00
C ALA A 34 24.65 -12.42 39.23
N VAL A 35 23.92 -11.91 38.23
CA VAL A 35 23.74 -12.46 36.87
C VAL A 35 22.82 -13.70 36.71
N ILE A 36 21.99 -13.65 35.65
CA ILE A 36 21.19 -14.71 35.00
C ILE A 36 19.76 -14.96 35.54
N ALA A 37 18.80 -14.09 35.18
CA ALA A 37 17.38 -14.47 35.05
C ALA A 37 16.57 -13.46 34.21
N ALA A 38 17.09 -13.08 33.03
CA ALA A 38 16.37 -12.23 32.08
C ALA A 38 16.59 -12.70 30.64
N LEU A 39 16.33 -13.98 30.36
CA LEU A 39 16.28 -14.53 29.01
C LEU A 39 15.15 -15.55 28.99
N GLY A 40 14.05 -15.27 28.26
CA GLY A 40 13.00 -16.28 28.15
C GLY A 40 11.62 -15.87 27.66
N ILE A 41 11.44 -14.77 26.93
CA ILE A 41 10.32 -14.70 25.98
C ILE A 41 10.93 -14.31 24.64
N CYS A 42 11.39 -15.32 23.91
CA CYS A 42 11.76 -15.18 22.51
C CYS A 42 10.55 -14.60 21.78
N SER A 43 10.62 -13.31 21.45
CA SER A 43 9.76 -12.72 20.45
C SER A 43 9.96 -13.52 19.18
N VAL A 44 8.97 -14.36 18.85
CA VAL A 44 8.88 -14.98 17.54
C VAL A 44 8.51 -13.87 16.59
N LEU A 45 9.50 -13.06 16.17
CA LEU A 45 9.38 -12.34 14.90
C LEU A 45 9.34 -13.43 13.84
N ARG A 46 8.12 -13.83 13.47
CA ARG A 46 7.88 -14.44 12.17
C ARG A 46 8.37 -13.42 11.16
N ALA A 47 9.58 -13.61 10.64
CA ALA A 47 9.96 -13.01 9.38
C ALA A 47 8.88 -13.45 8.39
N GLN A 48 8.01 -12.54 8.00
CA GLN A 48 7.15 -12.79 6.86
C GLN A 48 8.10 -13.11 5.70
N PRO A 49 7.84 -14.15 4.90
CA PRO A 49 8.59 -14.33 3.67
C PRO A 49 8.37 -13.03 2.90
N SER A 50 9.42 -12.22 2.80
CA SER A 50 9.51 -11.14 1.85
C SER A 50 9.25 -11.81 0.51
N GLY A 51 8.03 -11.68 -0.01
CA GLY A 51 7.70 -12.11 -1.37
C GLY A 51 8.80 -11.55 -2.26
N SER A 52 9.37 -12.39 -3.13
CA SER A 52 10.57 -12.00 -3.86
C SER A 52 10.33 -10.66 -4.56
N GLU A 53 11.23 -9.72 -4.28
CA GLU A 53 11.14 -8.35 -4.76
C GLU A 53 10.93 -8.32 -6.27
N ILE A 54 9.98 -7.50 -6.73
CA ILE A 54 9.65 -7.39 -8.16
C ILE A 54 10.65 -6.41 -8.77
N SER A 55 11.76 -6.93 -9.30
CA SER A 55 12.83 -6.08 -9.84
C SER A 55 12.44 -5.35 -11.13
N ASP A 56 11.54 -5.94 -11.93
CA ASP A 56 11.17 -5.45 -13.26
C ASP A 56 9.68 -5.73 -13.53
N ILE A 57 8.99 -4.75 -14.12
CA ILE A 57 7.59 -4.86 -14.55
C ILE A 57 7.43 -4.77 -16.07
N THR A 58 8.53 -4.80 -16.82
CA THR A 58 8.53 -4.75 -18.28
C THR A 58 7.71 -5.91 -18.85
N GLY A 59 6.80 -5.58 -19.77
CA GLY A 59 5.96 -6.56 -20.45
C GLY A 59 4.64 -5.99 -20.91
N ASP A 60 3.88 -6.86 -21.59
CA ASP A 60 2.53 -6.57 -22.03
C ASP A 60 1.52 -6.99 -20.96
N TYR A 61 0.52 -6.15 -20.74
CA TYR A 61 -0.58 -6.38 -19.82
C TYR A 61 -1.91 -6.34 -20.56
N GLU A 62 -2.87 -7.12 -20.07
CA GLU A 62 -4.27 -7.02 -20.48
C GLU A 62 -4.84 -5.65 -20.10
N PHE A 63 -5.61 -5.02 -20.99
CA PHE A 63 -6.17 -3.68 -20.75
C PHE A 63 -7.67 -3.57 -21.05
N LEU A 64 -8.50 -3.70 -20.02
CA LEU A 64 -9.97 -3.51 -20.01
C LEU A 64 -10.82 -4.41 -20.93
N GLN A 65 -10.47 -4.57 -22.20
CA GLN A 65 -11.16 -5.36 -23.21
C GLN A 65 -10.18 -6.32 -23.91
N PRO A 66 -10.66 -7.38 -24.58
CA PRO A 66 -9.83 -8.21 -25.43
C PRO A 66 -9.07 -7.39 -26.48
N TYR A 67 -7.88 -7.84 -26.86
CA TYR A 67 -6.97 -7.23 -27.85
C TYR A 67 -6.34 -5.89 -27.46
N ASN A 68 -6.97 -5.13 -26.57
CA ASN A 68 -6.33 -3.96 -25.96
C ASN A 68 -5.12 -4.39 -25.11
N THR A 69 -4.09 -3.56 -25.13
CA THR A 69 -2.81 -3.88 -24.50
C THR A 69 -2.23 -2.65 -23.81
N LEU A 70 -1.76 -2.84 -22.57
CA LEU A 70 -0.86 -1.90 -21.91
C LEU A 70 0.55 -2.49 -22.02
N ALA A 71 1.42 -1.88 -22.80
CA ALA A 71 2.83 -2.27 -22.87
C ALA A 71 3.62 -1.36 -21.93
N ILE A 72 4.45 -1.94 -21.06
CA ILE A 72 5.34 -1.20 -20.15
C ILE A 72 6.78 -1.61 -20.42
N LEU A 73 7.66 -0.62 -20.44
CA LEU A 73 9.11 -0.77 -20.35
C LEU A 73 9.58 0.01 -19.13
N GLN A 74 10.22 -0.69 -18.19
CA GLN A 74 10.85 -0.07 -17.03
C GLN A 74 12.31 0.27 -17.34
N GLU A 75 12.68 1.53 -17.14
CA GLU A 75 14.06 2.02 -17.17
C GLU A 75 14.35 2.69 -15.81
N ASP A 76 15.06 1.98 -14.94
CA ASP A 76 15.26 2.37 -13.54
C ASP A 76 13.92 2.63 -12.81
N THR A 77 13.64 3.90 -12.47
CA THR A 77 12.39 4.35 -11.85
C THR A 77 11.40 4.94 -12.87
N MET A 78 11.79 5.08 -14.13
CA MET A 78 10.94 5.65 -15.19
C MET A 78 10.18 4.54 -15.90
N LEU A 79 8.92 4.81 -16.22
CA LEU A 79 8.09 3.93 -17.03
C LEU A 79 7.82 4.54 -18.39
N LYS A 80 8.15 3.79 -19.43
CA LYS A 80 7.80 4.06 -20.82
C LYS A 80 6.80 3.02 -21.30
N GLY A 81 6.19 3.27 -22.45
CA GLY A 81 5.27 2.33 -23.08
C GLY A 81 4.07 3.02 -23.67
N TYR A 82 2.98 2.28 -23.82
CA TYR A 82 1.76 2.76 -24.47
C TYR A 82 0.55 1.92 -24.08
N ILE A 83 -0.63 2.48 -24.30
CA ILE A 83 -1.90 1.74 -24.29
C ILE A 83 -2.43 1.69 -25.71
N ASP A 84 -2.62 0.49 -26.25
CA ASP A 84 -3.32 0.27 -27.51
C ASP A 84 -4.77 -0.06 -27.25
N VAL A 85 -5.66 0.71 -27.87
CA VAL A 85 -7.12 0.56 -27.77
C VAL A 85 -7.71 0.38 -29.16
N LEU A 86 -8.36 -0.76 -29.38
CA LEU A 86 -9.16 -1.00 -30.57
C LEU A 86 -10.40 -0.09 -30.55
N GLN A 87 -10.61 0.67 -31.61
CA GLN A 87 -11.83 1.46 -31.79
C GLN A 87 -12.99 0.51 -32.17
N GLY A 88 -14.10 0.54 -31.44
CA GLY A 88 -15.17 -0.47 -31.57
C GLY A 88 -16.08 -0.34 -32.80
N GLN A 89 -16.72 -1.47 -33.16
CA GLN A 89 -17.98 -1.76 -33.91
C GLN A 89 -18.36 -0.98 -35.19
N SER A 90 -17.65 0.06 -35.59
CA SER A 90 -17.90 0.83 -36.81
C SER A 90 -16.76 0.62 -37.79
N GLU A 91 -16.80 -0.47 -38.56
CA GLU A 91 -16.03 -0.82 -39.78
C GLU A 91 -14.50 -0.56 -39.83
N SER A 92 -13.88 0.02 -38.81
CA SER A 92 -12.46 0.33 -38.75
C SER A 92 -11.82 -0.52 -37.65
N ASP A 93 -10.97 -1.46 -38.05
CA ASP A 93 -10.07 -2.19 -37.15
C ASP A 93 -8.89 -1.30 -36.68
N ALA A 94 -9.14 -0.01 -36.49
CA ALA A 94 -8.14 0.97 -36.16
C ALA A 94 -7.73 0.84 -34.68
N ILE A 95 -6.42 0.81 -34.45
CA ILE A 95 -5.81 0.83 -33.12
C ILE A 95 -5.33 2.26 -32.84
N LEU A 96 -5.80 2.83 -31.73
CA LEU A 96 -5.24 4.07 -31.19
C LEU A 96 -4.22 3.73 -30.12
N SER A 97 -2.98 4.17 -30.33
CA SER A 97 -1.88 4.01 -29.38
C SER A 97 -1.70 5.29 -28.57
N TYR A 98 -1.77 5.18 -27.24
CA TYR A 98 -1.62 6.27 -26.28
C TYR A 98 -0.27 6.12 -25.55
N PRO A 99 0.81 6.79 -26.02
CA PRO A 99 2.12 6.68 -25.38
C PRO A 99 2.10 7.20 -23.95
N ILE A 100 2.79 6.52 -23.03
CA ILE A 100 3.06 7.03 -21.69
C ILE A 100 4.00 8.23 -21.83
N VAL A 101 3.59 9.39 -21.31
CA VAL A 101 4.39 10.63 -21.33
C VAL A 101 5.00 10.94 -19.97
N ASN A 102 4.32 10.54 -18.90
CA ASN A 102 4.80 10.64 -17.54
C ASN A 102 4.60 9.26 -16.91
N GLY A 103 5.65 8.60 -16.48
CA GLY A 103 5.56 7.29 -15.85
C GLY A 103 6.66 7.11 -14.82
N ASP A 104 6.30 6.74 -13.61
CA ASP A 104 7.23 6.49 -12.52
C ASP A 104 6.87 5.26 -11.70
N ARG A 105 7.90 4.63 -11.16
CA ARG A 105 7.82 3.53 -10.22
C ARG A 105 8.70 3.81 -9.01
N LYS A 106 8.13 3.64 -7.81
CA LYS A 106 8.82 3.76 -6.53
C LYS A 106 8.51 2.54 -5.68
N GLY A 107 9.45 1.60 -5.62
CA GLY A 107 9.19 0.27 -5.06
C GLY A 107 8.05 -0.39 -5.80
N ASP A 108 6.98 -0.75 -5.09
CA ASP A 108 5.81 -1.36 -5.73
C ASP A 108 4.79 -0.35 -6.26
N ARG A 109 4.90 0.93 -5.92
CA ARG A 109 3.97 1.95 -6.41
C ARG A 109 4.28 2.29 -7.87
N VAL A 110 3.24 2.26 -8.70
CA VAL A 110 3.29 2.52 -10.14
C VAL A 110 2.31 3.63 -10.46
N GLU A 111 2.77 4.65 -11.18
CA GLU A 111 1.94 5.76 -11.63
C GLU A 111 2.31 6.14 -13.06
N PHE A 112 1.33 6.35 -13.92
CA PHE A 112 1.59 6.86 -15.26
C PHE A 112 0.41 7.64 -15.84
N THR A 113 0.72 8.50 -16.80
CA THR A 113 -0.23 9.27 -17.61
C THR A 113 0.15 9.17 -19.08
N THR A 114 -0.84 8.96 -19.94
CA THR A 114 -0.62 8.89 -21.39
C THR A 114 -0.76 10.24 -22.08
N ARG A 115 -0.26 10.34 -23.31
CA ARG A 115 -0.55 11.43 -24.22
C ARG A 115 -2.06 11.51 -24.49
N ARG A 116 -2.55 12.74 -24.65
CA ARG A 116 -3.93 13.02 -25.08
C ARG A 116 -4.10 12.80 -26.57
N ILE A 117 -5.11 12.01 -26.96
CA ILE A 117 -5.53 11.77 -28.35
C ILE A 117 -7.05 11.93 -28.40
N HIS A 118 -7.55 12.72 -29.36
CA HIS A 118 -8.97 13.07 -29.48
C HIS A 118 -9.59 13.50 -28.13
N GLU A 119 -8.87 14.35 -27.42
CA GLU A 119 -9.25 14.87 -26.10
C GLU A 119 -9.37 13.84 -24.97
N MET A 120 -8.96 12.60 -25.20
CA MET A 120 -8.94 11.54 -24.19
C MET A 120 -7.51 11.17 -23.79
N TYR A 121 -7.29 10.86 -22.52
CA TYR A 121 -6.07 10.23 -22.02
C TYR A 121 -6.34 9.36 -20.80
N TYR A 122 -5.39 8.50 -20.46
CA TYR A 122 -5.44 7.63 -19.30
C TYR A 122 -4.48 8.10 -18.21
N HIS A 123 -4.89 7.94 -16.97
CA HIS A 123 -4.02 8.04 -15.80
C HIS A 123 -4.21 6.80 -14.94
N PHE A 124 -3.12 6.15 -14.55
CA PHE A 124 -3.14 5.00 -13.66
C PHE A 124 -2.33 5.32 -12.40
N SER A 125 -2.86 4.94 -11.24
CA SER A 125 -2.14 4.96 -9.97
C SER A 125 -2.45 3.69 -9.18
N GLY A 126 -1.41 2.95 -8.80
CA GLY A 126 -1.58 1.66 -8.15
C GLY A 126 -0.28 1.04 -7.69
N THR A 127 -0.31 -0.28 -7.55
CA THR A 127 0.84 -1.08 -7.13
C THR A 127 1.02 -2.30 -8.02
N VAL A 128 2.27 -2.71 -8.23
CA VAL A 128 2.58 -4.02 -8.79
C VAL A 128 2.65 -5.08 -7.69
N ARG A 129 2.16 -6.29 -7.99
CA ARG A 129 2.31 -7.47 -7.13
C ARG A 129 2.45 -8.73 -7.98
N ARG A 130 2.99 -9.81 -7.39
CA ARG A 130 2.93 -11.14 -8.02
C ARG A 130 1.50 -11.66 -7.94
N GLY A 131 1.00 -12.19 -9.05
CA GLY A 131 -0.26 -12.90 -9.08
C GLY A 131 -0.18 -14.21 -8.29
N SER A 132 -1.30 -14.64 -7.71
CA SER A 132 -1.38 -15.96 -7.10
C SER A 132 -1.42 -17.01 -8.23
N GLY A 133 -0.27 -17.56 -8.59
CA GLY A 133 -0.22 -18.81 -9.37
C GLY A 133 -0.99 -19.87 -8.58
N LYS A 134 -2.07 -20.40 -9.14
CA LYS A 134 -2.98 -21.31 -8.43
C LYS A 134 -2.37 -22.70 -8.25
N LYS A 135 -1.25 -23.00 -8.95
CA LYS A 135 -0.58 -24.30 -8.93
C LYS A 135 0.95 -24.16 -9.04
N PRO A 136 1.72 -25.09 -8.44
CA PRO A 136 3.13 -25.26 -8.75
C PRO A 136 3.32 -25.47 -10.26
N GLY A 137 4.14 -24.64 -10.90
CA GLY A 137 4.40 -24.70 -12.35
C GLY A 137 3.56 -23.77 -13.22
N GLU A 138 2.64 -22.98 -12.66
CA GLU A 138 2.05 -21.85 -13.39
C GLU A 138 3.09 -20.74 -13.57
N PRO A 139 3.16 -20.09 -14.74
CA PRO A 139 4.12 -19.02 -14.97
C PRO A 139 3.87 -17.87 -13.98
N ASP A 140 4.94 -17.40 -13.35
CA ASP A 140 4.92 -16.18 -12.54
C ASP A 140 4.42 -15.02 -13.42
N TYR A 141 3.26 -14.47 -13.09
CA TYR A 141 2.69 -13.29 -13.73
C TYR A 141 2.59 -12.13 -12.74
N LEU A 142 2.65 -10.92 -13.27
CA LEU A 142 2.49 -9.69 -12.50
C LEU A 142 1.06 -9.17 -12.63
N GLU A 143 0.60 -8.52 -11.57
CA GLU A 143 -0.65 -7.78 -11.52
C GLU A 143 -0.35 -6.31 -11.20
N LEU A 144 -0.85 -5.40 -12.03
CA LEU A 144 -0.96 -3.98 -11.67
C LEU A 144 -2.35 -3.74 -11.12
N VAL A 145 -2.42 -3.34 -9.85
CA VAL A 145 -3.67 -3.18 -9.12
C VAL A 145 -3.80 -1.76 -8.64
N GLY A 146 -4.89 -1.09 -8.99
CA GLY A 146 -5.11 0.29 -8.63
C GLY A 146 -6.29 0.93 -9.33
N GLU A 147 -6.24 2.25 -9.40
CA GLU A 147 -7.24 3.07 -10.09
C GLU A 147 -6.74 3.42 -11.49
N LEU A 148 -7.58 3.16 -12.49
CA LEU A 148 -7.48 3.77 -13.81
C LEU A 148 -8.51 4.89 -13.90
N GLN A 149 -8.05 6.06 -14.32
CA GLN A 149 -8.88 7.17 -14.74
C GLN A 149 -8.85 7.29 -16.27
N THR A 150 -10.02 7.39 -16.88
CA THR A 150 -10.18 7.83 -18.28
C THR A 150 -10.65 9.27 -18.24
N ILE A 151 -9.81 10.19 -18.70
CA ILE A 151 -10.11 11.61 -18.71
C ILE A 151 -10.46 12.01 -20.13
N GLN A 152 -11.61 12.65 -20.30
CA GLN A 152 -12.05 13.20 -21.57
C GLN A 152 -12.36 14.69 -21.41
N ASN A 153 -11.76 15.50 -22.27
CA ASN A 153 -12.02 16.92 -22.35
C ASN A 153 -13.03 17.22 -23.46
N ASN A 154 -13.94 18.14 -23.20
CA ASN A 154 -14.81 18.69 -24.23
C ASN A 154 -14.22 20.02 -24.70
N SER A 155 -13.68 20.05 -25.93
CA SER A 155 -13.06 21.27 -26.49
C SER A 155 -14.04 22.41 -26.73
N VAL A 156 -15.35 22.13 -26.77
CA VAL A 156 -16.40 23.15 -26.97
C VAL A 156 -16.80 23.78 -25.64
N THR A 157 -17.01 22.97 -24.60
CA THR A 157 -17.49 23.45 -23.29
C THR A 157 -16.39 23.69 -22.26
N ASN A 158 -15.15 23.30 -22.56
CA ASN A 158 -14.01 23.26 -21.61
C ASN A 158 -14.31 22.45 -20.34
N GLN A 159 -15.29 21.55 -20.39
CA GLN A 159 -15.59 20.64 -19.29
C GLN A 159 -14.75 19.37 -19.39
N GLN A 160 -14.34 18.86 -18.24
CA GLN A 160 -13.61 17.61 -18.11
C GLN A 160 -14.51 16.55 -17.47
N THR A 161 -14.62 15.41 -18.13
CA THR A 161 -15.26 14.20 -17.60
C THR A 161 -14.17 13.23 -17.16
N VAL A 162 -14.31 12.64 -15.97
CA VAL A 162 -13.37 11.65 -15.44
C VAL A 162 -14.15 10.38 -15.06
N GLU A 163 -13.95 9.31 -15.82
CA GLU A 163 -14.38 7.97 -15.42
C GLU A 163 -13.28 7.35 -14.56
N ARG A 164 -13.64 6.78 -13.40
CA ARG A 164 -12.69 6.10 -12.50
C ARG A 164 -13.08 4.64 -12.35
N ARG A 165 -12.09 3.74 -12.42
CA ARG A 165 -12.31 2.30 -12.28
C ARG A 165 -11.18 1.66 -11.48
N GLN A 166 -11.55 0.79 -10.54
CA GLN A 166 -10.59 -0.12 -9.92
C GLN A 166 -10.29 -1.27 -10.87
N VAL A 167 -9.01 -1.52 -11.13
CA VAL A 167 -8.55 -2.45 -12.16
C VAL A 167 -7.48 -3.40 -11.63
N VAL A 168 -7.37 -4.55 -12.30
CA VAL A 168 -6.27 -5.50 -12.15
C VAL A 168 -5.78 -5.84 -13.55
N PHE A 169 -4.65 -5.29 -13.97
CA PHE A 169 -4.03 -5.62 -15.26
C PHE A 169 -3.03 -6.75 -15.07
N LYS A 170 -3.23 -7.86 -15.80
CA LYS A 170 -2.39 -9.05 -15.71
C LYS A 170 -1.37 -9.07 -16.84
N SER A 171 -0.11 -9.38 -16.53
CA SER A 171 0.92 -9.53 -17.55
C SER A 171 0.63 -10.75 -18.43
N LYS A 172 0.84 -10.64 -19.74
CA LYS A 172 0.60 -11.69 -20.75
C LYS A 172 1.68 -12.79 -20.78
N GLY A 173 2.60 -12.80 -19.80
CA GLY A 173 3.76 -13.69 -19.74
C GLY A 173 4.90 -13.25 -20.67
N LYS A 174 6.11 -13.76 -20.44
CA LYS A 174 7.23 -13.57 -21.39
C LYS A 174 6.97 -14.44 -22.62
N ARG A 175 6.97 -13.84 -23.81
CA ARG A 175 7.02 -14.57 -25.09
C ARG A 175 8.42 -15.10 -25.34
#